data_AF-A0A3C0ID36-F1
#
_entry.id   AF-A0A3C0ID36-F1
#
_cell.length_a   1.000
_cell.length_b   1.000
_cell.length_c   1.000
_cell.angle_alpha   90.00
_cell.angle_beta   90.00
_cell.angle_gamma   90.00
#
_symmetry.space_group_name_H-M   'P 1'
#
loop_
_entity.id
_entity.type
_entity.pdbx_description
1 polymer ?
#
loop_
_entity_poly.entity_id
_entity_poly.type
_entity_poly.pdbx_seq_one_letter_code
_entity_poly.pdbx_strand_id
1 'polypeptide(L)' 'ALPIYVVKNKCKIVILSSSNNKKDIAKIVDNSHVIKFVTKPLTEKALEEVRDALSKKVK' A
#
# COMPACT_ATOMS: atom_id res chain seq x y z
N ALA A 1 -6.99 22.56 -13.39
CA ALA A 1 -6.21 21.47 -12.78
C ALA A 1 -7.16 20.63 -11.92
N LEU A 2 -7.48 19.41 -12.34
CA LEU A 2 -8.29 18.50 -11.51
C LEU A 2 -7.40 17.98 -10.37
N PRO A 3 -7.88 17.97 -9.12
CA PRO A 3 -7.03 17.98 -7.96
C PRO A 3 -6.54 16.56 -7.66
N ILE A 4 -5.24 16.43 -7.41
CA ILE A 4 -4.58 15.20 -6.93
C ILE A 4 -5.33 14.50 -5.77
N TYR A 5 -6.13 15.26 -5.01
CA TYR A 5 -7.01 14.79 -3.95
C TYR A 5 -8.09 13.79 -4.42
N VAL A 6 -8.58 13.88 -5.65
CA VAL A 6 -9.68 13.03 -6.14
C VAL A 6 -9.23 11.59 -6.35
N VAL A 7 -7.97 11.39 -6.74
CA VAL A 7 -7.44 10.05 -7.06
C VAL A 7 -7.18 9.26 -5.79
N LYS A 8 -6.50 9.86 -4.81
CA LYS A 8 -6.09 9.18 -3.56
C LYS A 8 -7.26 8.66 -2.73
N ASN A 9 -8.43 9.29 -2.82
CA ASN A 9 -9.64 8.84 -2.12
C ASN A 9 -10.46 7.82 -2.93
N LYS A 10 -10.13 7.61 -4.20
CA LYS A 10 -10.82 6.66 -5.11
C LYS A 10 -10.00 5.41 -5.41
N CYS A 11 -8.74 5.35 -4.98
CA CYS A 11 -7.86 4.21 -5.21
C CYS A 11 -7.29 3.66 -3.90
N LYS A 12 -6.96 2.37 -3.94
CA LYS A 12 -6.23 1.68 -2.88
C LYS A 12 -4.75 1.69 -3.25
N ILE A 13 -3.89 2.18 -2.37
CA ILE A 13 -2.45 2.31 -2.64
C ILE A 13 -1.68 1.24 -1.87
N VAL A 14 -0.95 0.41 -2.60
CA VAL A 14 -0.05 -0.61 -2.07
C VAL A 14 1.37 -0.33 -2.57
N ILE A 15 2.37 -0.38 -1.69
CA ILE A 15 3.77 -0.07 -2.05
C ILE A 15 4.62 -1.34 -2.09
N LEU A 16 5.27 -1.61 -3.21
CA LEU A 16 6.29 -2.66 -3.34
C LEU A 16 7.69 -2.07 -3.20
N SER A 17 8.37 -2.38 -2.10
CA SER A 17 9.69 -1.80 -1.77
C SER A 17 10.77 -2.87 -1.61
N SER A 18 11.99 -2.57 -2.08
CA SER A 18 13.19 -3.34 -1.72
C SER A 18 13.86 -2.81 -0.45
N SER A 19 13.36 -1.70 0.12
CA SER A 19 13.99 -1.08 1.27
C SER A 19 13.69 -1.87 2.54
N ASN A 20 14.76 -2.27 3.22
CA ASN A 20 14.75 -2.80 4.60
C ASN A 20 15.09 -1.71 5.62
N ASN A 21 15.31 -0.47 5.18
CA ASN A 21 15.60 0.65 6.05
C ASN A 21 14.34 1.02 6.84
N LYS A 22 14.44 0.90 8.17
CA LYS A 22 13.34 1.17 9.11
C LYS A 22 12.74 2.57 8.94
N LYS A 23 13.55 3.57 8.53
CA LYS A 23 13.06 4.94 8.30
C LYS A 23 12.14 5.05 7.08
N ASP A 24 12.45 4.33 6.00
CA ASP A 24 11.61 4.33 4.80
C ASP A 24 10.29 3.59 5.07
N ILE A 25 10.37 2.47 5.79
CA ILE A 25 9.19 1.71 6.22
C ILE A 25 8.30 2.57 7.12
N ALA A 26 8.88 3.28 8.09
CA ALA A 26 8.12 4.17 8.98
C ALA A 26 7.34 5.24 8.22
N LYS A 27 7.96 5.88 7.21
CA LYS A 27 7.28 6.86 6.35
C LYS A 27 6.13 6.26 5.53
N ILE A 28 6.28 5.01 5.10
CA ILE A 28 5.25 4.29 4.34
C ILE A 28 4.06 3.94 5.24
N VAL A 29 4.33 3.45 6.45
CA VAL A 29 3.31 3.06 7.43
C VAL A 29 2.56 4.27 7.99
N ASP A 30 3.23 5.40 8.16
CA ASP A 30 2.62 6.66 8.64
C ASP A 30 1.71 7.32 7.59
N ASN A 31 1.81 6.92 6.32
CA ASN A 31 1.00 7.48 5.24
C ASN A 31 -0.42 6.89 5.25
N SER A 32 -1.41 7.68 5.67
CA SER A 32 -2.82 7.28 5.77
C SER A 32 -3.47 6.83 4.45
N HIS A 33 -2.85 7.11 3.30
CA HIS A 33 -3.34 6.65 1.99
C HIS A 33 -2.79 5.28 1.60
N VAL A 34 -1.73 4.81 2.25
CA VAL A 34 -1.13 3.50 1.98
C VAL A 34 -1.83 2.46 2.84
N ILE A 35 -2.48 1.50 2.18
CA ILE A 35 -3.22 0.45 2.90
C ILE A 35 -2.33 -0.74 3.26
N LYS A 36 -1.23 -0.93 2.52
CA LYS A 36 -0.26 -2.01 2.74
C LYS A 36 1.05 -1.71 2.01
N PHE A 37 2.16 -2.20 2.55
CA PHE A 37 3.40 -2.34 1.81
C PHE A 37 3.80 -3.82 1.75
N VAL A 38 4.50 -4.17 0.69
CA VAL A 38 5.05 -5.50 0.44
C VAL A 38 6.53 -5.37 0.09
N THR A 39 7.33 -6.31 0.56
CA THR A 39 8.77 -6.34 0.29
C THR A 39 9.07 -7.12 -0.98
N LYS A 40 10.09 -6.70 -1.73
CA LYS A 40 10.63 -7.51 -2.83
C LYS A 40 11.50 -8.67 -2.29
N PRO A 41 11.65 -9.79 -3.02
CA PRO A 41 10.94 -10.13 -4.26
C PRO A 41 9.45 -10.35 -4.02
N LEU A 42 8.63 -10.09 -5.04
CA LEU A 42 7.20 -10.30 -4.95
C LEU A 42 6.92 -11.81 -4.87
N THR A 43 6.28 -12.24 -3.79
CA THR A 43 5.92 -13.64 -3.56
C THR A 43 4.41 -13.85 -3.71
N GLU A 44 3.98 -15.08 -4.00
CA GLU A 44 2.56 -15.44 -4.02
C GLU A 44 1.88 -15.12 -2.69
N LYS A 45 2.53 -15.42 -1.57
CA LYS A 45 2.02 -15.04 -0.24
C LYS A 45 1.80 -13.53 -0.11
N ALA A 46 2.74 -12.70 -0.58
CA ALA A 46 2.58 -11.26 -0.55
C ALA A 46 1.43 -10.78 -1.46
N LEU A 47 1.21 -11.46 -2.59
CA LEU A 47 0.08 -11.19 -3.49
C LEU A 47 -1.27 -11.59 -2.87
N GLU A 48 -1.35 -12.74 -2.20
CA GLU A 48 -2.55 -13.16 -1.45
C GLU A 48 -2.90 -12.15 -0.36
N GLU A 49 -1.90 -11.73 0.41
CA GLU A 49 -2.09 -10.72 1.45
C GLU A 49 -2.58 -9.37 0.89
N VAL A 50 -2.12 -8.99 -0.31
CA VAL A 50 -2.61 -7.80 -1.01
C VAL A 50 -4.04 -8.01 -1.48
N ARG A 51 -4.36 -9.16 -2.08
CA ARG A 51 -5.73 -9.52 -2.50
C ARG A 51 -6.71 -9.46 -1.32
N ASP A 52 -6.33 -9.97 -0.16
CA ASP A 52 -7.15 -9.92 1.05
C ASP A 52 -7.36 -8.49 1.54
N ALA A 53 -6.29 -7.67 1.54
CA ALA A 53 -6.38 -6.26 1.88
C ALA A 53 -7.29 -5.48 0.91
N LEU A 54 -7.29 -5.82 -0.37
CA LEU A 54 -8.14 -5.22 -1.40
C LEU A 54 -9.60 -5.70 -1.33
N SER A 55 -9.86 -6.91 -0.82
CA SER A 55 -11.20 -7.53 -0.83
C SER A 55 -12.05 -7.21 0.40
N LYS A 56 -11.46 -6.65 1.47
CA LYS A 56 -12.23 -6.17 2.63
C LYS A 56 -13.18 -5.05 2.19
N LYS A 57 -14.48 -5.34 2.18
CA LYS A 57 -15.53 -4.32 2.12
C LYS A 57 -15.43 -3.49 3.40
N VAL A 58 -15.36 -2.17 3.25
CA VAL A 58 -15.50 -1.23 4.35
C VAL A 58 -16.83 -1.55 5.03
N LYS A 59 -16.77 -1.93 6.30
CA LYS A 59 -17.93 -2.19 7.14
C LYS A 59 -18.56 -0.86 7.55
#